data_AF-W1U5L5-F1
#
_entry.id   AF-W1U5L5-F1
#
_cell.length_a   1.000
_cell.length_b   1.000
_cell.length_c   1.000
_cell.angle_alpha   90.00
_cell.angle_beta   90.00
_cell.angle_gamma   90.00
#
_symmetry.space_group_name_H-M   'P 1'
#
loop_
_entity.id
_entity.type
_entity.pdbx_description
1 polymer ?
#
loop_
_entity_poly.entity_id
_entity_poly.type
_entity_poly.pdbx_seq_one_letter_code
_entity_poly.pdbx_strand_id
1 'polypeptide(L)'
;SKALETATVSYDGNGGTGEMKDKKLNKGSKYKILSNAFTAPENKEFDTWEVNGKKLAPGTEIMVDKDTQVTAIWKESRVKLKITTSVTNGTIDPSCDAYKGDNKTINYAPKDGYKLKSVTVDAKEMDISKYPNSYTFTNLDKNHEIAVVYELHTYTVTYDWGGDAPEGKAVPKDTGSYHKGDRYTVDTTYKKNDTVKGEKDGKKGMWTFSGWT
;
A
#
# COMPACT_ATOMS: atom_id res chain seq x y z
N SER A 1 18.89 36.72 61.44
CA SER A 1 18.92 36.54 59.98
C SER A 1 17.50 36.67 59.44
N LYS A 2 17.30 37.33 58.29
CA LYS A 2 15.98 37.42 57.65
C LYS A 2 15.72 36.08 56.94
N ALA A 3 14.63 35.39 57.27
CA ALA A 3 14.24 34.18 56.55
C ALA A 3 13.94 34.56 55.09
N LEU A 4 14.57 33.87 54.13
CA LEU A 4 14.27 34.07 52.72
C LEU A 4 12.90 33.47 52.43
N GLU A 5 12.04 34.23 51.76
CA GLU A 5 10.78 33.70 51.28
C GLU A 5 11.03 32.67 50.19
N THR A 6 10.35 31.54 50.31
CA THR A 6 10.47 30.43 49.37
C THR A 6 9.17 30.24 48.58
N ALA A 7 9.29 29.67 47.40
CA ALA A 7 8.19 29.20 46.57
C ALA A 7 8.49 27.79 46.06
N THR A 8 7.43 27.05 45.74
CA THR A 8 7.51 25.68 45.27
C THR A 8 7.10 25.60 43.81
N VAL A 9 7.90 24.91 43.01
CA VAL A 9 7.52 24.45 41.68
C VAL A 9 7.06 23.01 41.79
N SER A 10 5.80 22.75 41.49
CA SER A 10 5.19 21.42 41.51
C SER A 10 4.78 20.98 40.11
N TYR A 11 4.63 19.67 39.93
CA TYR A 11 4.27 19.07 38.65
C TYR A 11 2.96 18.31 38.75
N ASP A 12 2.04 18.60 37.83
CA ASP A 12 0.75 17.91 37.71
C ASP A 12 0.72 17.10 36.41
N GLY A 13 0.53 15.78 36.54
CA GLY A 13 0.43 14.87 35.41
C GLY A 13 -0.82 15.07 34.58
N ASN A 14 -1.85 15.76 35.08
CA ASN A 14 -3.08 16.11 34.36
C ASN A 14 -3.71 14.91 33.63
N GLY A 15 -3.95 13.83 34.39
CA GLY A 15 -4.43 12.54 33.86
C GLY A 15 -3.32 11.56 33.47
N GLY A 16 -2.08 12.02 33.31
CA GLY A 16 -0.91 11.14 33.24
C GLY A 16 -0.61 10.52 34.61
N THR A 17 0.05 9.36 34.62
CA THR A 17 0.38 8.62 35.84
C THR A 17 1.87 8.67 36.16
N GLY A 18 2.22 8.43 37.43
CA GLY A 18 3.58 8.58 37.96
C GLY A 18 3.74 9.84 38.80
N GLU A 19 4.96 10.12 39.24
CA GLU A 19 5.27 11.24 40.12
C GLU A 19 6.52 11.98 39.64
N MET A 20 6.51 13.29 39.81
CA MET A 20 7.68 14.16 39.62
C MET A 20 7.95 14.91 40.91
N LYS A 21 9.23 15.00 41.31
CA LYS A 21 9.60 15.63 42.57
C LYS A 21 9.45 17.15 42.48
N ASP A 22 8.68 17.70 43.40
CA ASP A 22 8.57 19.15 43.62
C ASP A 22 9.92 19.76 44.02
N LYS A 23 10.10 21.04 43.67
CA LYS A 23 11.29 21.80 44.00
C LYS A 23 10.93 23.06 44.76
N LYS A 24 11.48 23.21 45.98
CA LYS A 24 11.42 24.44 46.78
C LYS A 24 12.63 25.32 46.48
N LEU A 25 12.40 26.59 46.15
CA LEU A 25 13.42 27.58 45.80
C LEU A 25 13.17 28.90 46.54
N ASN A 26 14.20 29.75 46.64
CA ASN A 26 14.03 31.13 47.09
C ASN A 26 13.31 31.94 46.00
N LYS A 27 12.39 32.83 46.39
CA LYS A 27 11.70 33.70 45.43
C LYS A 27 12.68 34.54 44.60
N GLY A 28 12.39 34.73 43.31
CA GLY A 28 13.24 35.41 42.34
C GLY A 28 14.33 34.54 41.71
N SER A 29 14.45 33.27 42.11
CA SER A 29 15.39 32.33 41.48
C SER A 29 14.91 31.90 40.10
N LYS A 30 15.86 31.65 39.19
CA LYS A 30 15.56 30.96 37.93
C LYS A 30 15.42 29.46 38.15
N TYR A 31 14.49 28.85 37.44
CA TYR A 31 14.26 27.41 37.45
C TYR A 31 14.04 26.89 36.03
N LYS A 32 14.71 25.79 35.68
CA LYS A 32 14.56 25.12 34.39
C LYS A 32 13.49 24.04 34.49
N ILE A 33 12.43 24.15 33.69
CA ILE A 33 11.34 23.17 33.66
C ILE A 33 11.90 21.80 33.24
N LEU A 34 11.63 20.76 34.04
CA LEU A 34 12.06 19.40 33.77
C LEU A 34 11.39 18.79 32.54
N SER A 35 12.04 17.80 31.93
CA SER A 35 11.42 16.91 30.96
C SER A 35 10.28 16.13 31.59
N ASN A 36 9.25 15.80 30.79
CA ASN A 36 8.16 14.95 31.24
C ASN A 36 8.70 13.59 31.70
N ALA A 37 8.33 13.21 32.92
CA ALA A 37 8.56 11.87 33.46
C ALA A 37 7.24 11.13 33.80
N PHE A 38 6.08 11.78 33.58
CA PHE A 38 4.79 11.10 33.68
C PHE A 38 4.60 10.14 32.51
N THR A 39 3.99 9.01 32.79
CA THR A 39 3.45 8.12 31.77
C THR A 39 2.20 8.76 31.19
N ALA A 40 2.13 8.87 29.86
CA ALA A 40 1.00 9.49 29.19
C ALA A 40 -0.31 8.73 29.47
N PRO A 41 -1.46 9.44 29.51
CA PRO A 41 -2.78 8.80 29.49
C PRO A 41 -2.93 7.89 28.26
N GLU A 42 -3.90 6.97 28.32
CA GLU A 42 -4.21 6.10 27.19
C GLU A 42 -4.48 6.91 25.91
N ASN A 43 -3.93 6.45 24.79
CA ASN A 43 -4.06 7.07 23.46
C ASN A 43 -3.55 8.52 23.38
N LYS A 44 -2.67 8.96 24.28
CA LYS A 44 -2.06 10.28 24.23
C LYS A 44 -0.54 10.23 24.24
N GLU A 45 0.06 11.32 23.77
CA GLU A 45 1.48 11.60 23.94
C GLU A 45 1.67 13.00 24.53
N PHE A 46 2.80 13.21 25.21
CA PHE A 46 3.13 14.50 25.80
C PHE A 46 3.27 15.57 24.70
N ASP A 47 2.48 16.64 24.78
CA ASP A 47 2.61 17.80 23.90
C ASP A 47 3.66 18.76 24.47
N THR A 48 3.38 19.32 25.65
CA THR A 48 4.22 20.32 26.31
C THR A 48 3.73 20.57 27.75
N TRP A 49 4.30 21.54 28.46
CA TRP A 49 3.80 21.98 29.77
C TRP A 49 2.91 23.22 29.65
N GLU A 50 1.90 23.33 30.51
CA GLU A 50 1.21 24.56 30.82
C GLU A 50 1.81 25.17 32.10
N VAL A 51 2.16 26.46 32.04
CA VAL A 51 2.60 27.23 33.21
C VAL A 51 1.95 28.60 33.15
N ASN A 52 1.12 28.92 34.14
CA ASN A 52 0.37 30.19 34.21
C ASN A 52 -0.41 30.51 32.92
N GLY A 53 -1.11 29.52 32.34
CA GLY A 53 -1.89 29.67 31.11
C GLY A 53 -1.06 29.75 29.82
N LYS A 54 0.26 29.54 29.88
CA LYS A 54 1.14 29.53 28.70
C LYS A 54 1.73 28.15 28.45
N LYS A 55 1.82 27.78 27.17
CA LYS A 55 2.53 26.57 26.72
C LYS A 55 4.05 26.79 26.75
N LEU A 56 4.78 26.03 27.56
CA LEU A 56 6.23 26.11 27.69
C LEU A 56 6.87 24.75 27.45
N ALA A 57 7.87 24.70 26.56
CA ALA A 57 8.61 23.48 26.29
C ALA A 57 9.45 23.04 27.52
N PRO A 58 9.71 21.74 27.69
CA PRO A 58 10.74 21.26 28.60
C PRO A 58 12.06 21.98 28.42
N GLY A 59 12.75 22.26 29.53
CA GLY A 59 14.01 22.98 29.53
C GLY A 59 13.88 24.50 29.43
N THR A 60 12.68 25.06 29.30
CA THR A 60 12.45 26.50 29.41
C THR A 60 12.78 26.99 30.82
N GLU A 61 13.48 28.12 30.93
CA GLU A 61 13.73 28.78 32.23
C GLU A 61 12.58 29.73 32.59
N ILE A 62 12.14 29.67 33.84
CA ILE A 62 11.14 30.57 34.44
C ILE A 62 11.72 31.24 35.70
N MET A 63 11.22 32.43 36.03
CA MET A 63 11.46 33.04 37.35
C MET A 63 10.40 32.56 38.34
N VAL A 64 10.84 32.17 39.54
CA VAL A 64 9.95 31.61 40.57
C VAL A 64 9.68 32.68 41.62
N ASP A 65 8.63 33.47 41.43
CA ASP A 65 8.24 34.55 42.37
C ASP A 65 7.10 34.14 43.33
N LYS A 66 6.42 33.04 43.01
CA LYS A 66 5.33 32.43 43.77
C LYS A 66 5.28 30.94 43.48
N ASP A 67 4.49 30.21 44.25
CA ASP A 67 4.21 28.81 43.97
C ASP A 67 3.67 28.67 42.54
N THR A 68 4.24 27.72 41.80
CA THR A 68 4.00 27.55 40.38
C THR A 68 3.74 26.08 40.11
N GLN A 69 2.53 25.76 39.62
CA GLN A 69 2.21 24.44 39.13
C GLN A 69 2.56 24.35 37.64
N VAL A 70 3.24 23.28 37.25
CA VAL A 70 3.59 22.93 35.88
C VAL A 70 2.74 21.74 35.47
N THR A 71 1.74 21.99 34.62
CA THR A 71 0.69 21.00 34.31
C THR A 71 0.92 20.39 32.94
N ALA A 72 0.91 19.06 32.84
CA ALA A 72 1.13 18.38 31.57
C ALA A 72 0.01 18.69 30.57
N ILE A 73 0.37 18.99 29.33
CA ILE A 73 -0.55 19.04 28.21
C ILE A 73 -0.32 17.81 27.36
N TRP A 74 -1.40 17.08 27.12
CA TRP A 74 -1.43 15.87 26.31
C TRP A 74 -2.11 16.16 24.97
N LYS A 75 -1.61 15.54 23.91
CA LYS A 75 -2.28 15.49 22.61
C LYS A 75 -2.57 14.05 22.23
N GLU A 76 -3.55 13.84 21.36
CA GLU A 76 -3.90 12.50 20.89
C GLU A 76 -2.71 11.86 20.17
N SER A 77 -2.40 10.63 20.58
CA SER A 77 -1.44 9.77 19.89
C SER A 77 -2.08 9.26 18.60
N ARG A 78 -1.29 9.21 17.53
CA ARG A 78 -1.76 8.55 16.31
C ARG A 78 -1.85 7.05 16.55
N VAL A 79 -3.03 6.47 16.32
CA VAL A 79 -3.23 5.02 16.39
C VAL A 79 -2.47 4.38 15.23
N LYS A 80 -1.50 3.52 15.54
CA LYS A 80 -0.75 2.75 14.54
C LYS A 80 -1.58 1.56 14.08
N LEU A 81 -1.66 1.38 12.76
CA LEU A 81 -2.38 0.32 12.07
C LEU A 81 -1.41 -0.46 11.19
N LYS A 82 -1.72 -1.75 10.96
CA LYS A 82 -0.90 -2.63 10.13
C LYS A 82 -1.58 -2.93 8.81
N ILE A 83 -0.83 -2.81 7.71
CA ILE A 83 -1.20 -3.31 6.40
C ILE A 83 -0.33 -4.53 6.11
N THR A 84 -0.97 -5.68 5.97
CA THR A 84 -0.30 -6.94 5.63
C THR A 84 -0.47 -7.22 4.14
N THR A 85 0.61 -7.64 3.49
CA THR A 85 0.66 -7.87 2.05
C THR A 85 1.09 -9.30 1.76
N SER A 86 0.49 -9.92 0.75
CA SER A 86 0.91 -11.21 0.24
C SER A 86 0.79 -11.27 -1.28
N VAL A 87 1.69 -12.01 -1.93
CA VAL A 87 1.70 -12.15 -3.39
C VAL A 87 2.06 -13.56 -3.82
N THR A 88 1.38 -14.05 -4.86
CA THR A 88 1.72 -15.30 -5.56
C THR A 88 2.11 -15.00 -6.99
N ASN A 89 3.28 -15.49 -7.42
CA ASN A 89 3.83 -15.32 -8.79
C ASN A 89 4.01 -13.86 -9.25
N GLY A 90 4.29 -12.95 -8.32
CA GLY A 90 4.56 -11.54 -8.60
C GLY A 90 5.42 -10.92 -7.51
N THR A 91 5.45 -9.60 -7.51
CA THR A 91 5.98 -8.76 -6.43
C THR A 91 4.87 -7.88 -5.87
N ILE A 92 4.95 -7.56 -4.58
CA ILE A 92 4.07 -6.60 -3.90
C ILE A 92 4.93 -5.79 -2.92
N ASP A 93 4.55 -4.53 -2.68
CA ASP A 93 5.17 -3.76 -1.61
C ASP A 93 5.11 -4.52 -0.28
N PRO A 94 6.17 -4.48 0.54
CA PRO A 94 6.22 -5.21 1.79
C PRO A 94 5.17 -4.69 2.79
N SER A 95 4.79 -5.55 3.74
CA SER A 95 3.91 -5.17 4.83
C SER A 95 4.48 -3.99 5.60
N CYS A 96 3.62 -3.07 6.04
CA CYS A 96 4.04 -1.85 6.69
C CYS A 96 3.07 -1.39 7.78
N ASP A 97 3.60 -0.58 8.69
CA ASP A 97 2.77 0.21 9.60
C ASP A 97 2.34 1.51 8.91
N ALA A 98 1.14 1.96 9.24
CA ALA A 98 0.58 3.26 8.90
C ALA A 98 -0.19 3.80 10.11
N TYR A 99 -0.73 5.01 10.02
CA TYR A 99 -1.53 5.57 11.11
C TYR A 99 -2.98 5.76 10.70
N LYS A 100 -3.88 5.72 11.70
CA LYS A 100 -5.29 6.02 11.52
C LYS A 100 -5.47 7.38 10.83
N GLY A 101 -6.34 7.41 9.81
CA GLY A 101 -6.61 8.55 8.94
C GLY A 101 -5.62 8.73 7.79
N ASP A 102 -4.49 8.03 7.75
CA ASP A 102 -3.59 8.09 6.60
C ASP A 102 -4.20 7.42 5.37
N ASN A 103 -3.66 7.79 4.21
CA ASN A 103 -3.81 7.04 2.97
C ASN A 103 -2.52 6.26 2.69
N LYS A 104 -2.64 5.04 2.17
CA LYS A 104 -1.49 4.22 1.80
C LYS A 104 -1.74 3.50 0.48
N THR A 105 -0.84 3.70 -0.47
CA THR A 105 -0.81 2.95 -1.73
C THR A 105 0.11 1.74 -1.60
N ILE A 106 -0.36 0.59 -2.08
CA ILE A 106 0.38 -0.66 -2.22
C ILE A 106 0.49 -0.97 -3.71
N ASN A 107 1.72 -1.09 -4.21
CA ASN A 107 2.02 -1.42 -5.60
C ASN A 107 2.32 -2.92 -5.74
N TYR A 108 2.01 -3.47 -6.91
CA TYR A 108 2.26 -4.87 -7.25
C TYR A 108 2.48 -5.06 -8.74
N ALA A 109 3.26 -6.09 -9.10
CA ALA A 109 3.59 -6.41 -10.48
C ALA A 109 3.71 -7.93 -10.71
N PRO A 110 3.32 -8.44 -11.90
CA PRO A 110 3.50 -9.85 -12.24
C PRO A 110 4.98 -10.20 -12.46
N LYS A 111 5.34 -11.48 -12.26
CA LYS A 111 6.56 -12.04 -12.87
C LYS A 111 6.40 -12.10 -14.39
N ASP A 112 7.52 -12.19 -15.12
CA ASP A 112 7.46 -12.32 -16.59
C ASP A 112 6.63 -13.54 -17.01
N GLY A 113 5.77 -13.36 -18.01
CA GLY A 113 4.84 -14.37 -18.49
C GLY A 113 3.58 -14.57 -17.64
N TYR A 114 3.39 -13.84 -16.54
CA TYR A 114 2.18 -13.91 -15.72
C TYR A 114 1.24 -12.72 -15.96
N LYS A 115 -0.05 -12.94 -15.71
CA LYS A 115 -1.12 -11.93 -15.73
C LYS A 115 -1.84 -11.86 -14.39
N LEU A 116 -2.41 -10.70 -14.06
CA LEU A 116 -3.15 -10.50 -12.82
C LEU A 116 -4.40 -11.40 -12.83
N LYS A 117 -4.52 -12.25 -11.81
CA LYS A 117 -5.65 -13.18 -11.64
C LYS A 117 -6.68 -12.59 -10.68
N SER A 118 -6.23 -12.17 -9.50
CA SER A 118 -7.11 -11.61 -8.48
C SER A 118 -6.38 -10.66 -7.54
N VAL A 119 -7.15 -9.75 -6.98
CA VAL A 119 -6.76 -8.88 -5.86
C VAL A 119 -7.85 -9.01 -4.81
N THR A 120 -7.48 -9.36 -3.58
CA THR A 120 -8.41 -9.39 -2.44
C THR A 120 -7.96 -8.41 -1.38
N VAL A 121 -8.87 -7.57 -0.91
CA VAL A 121 -8.64 -6.61 0.18
C VAL A 121 -9.59 -6.95 1.31
N ASP A 122 -9.06 -7.20 2.51
CA ASP A 122 -9.82 -7.68 3.68
C ASP A 122 -10.76 -8.85 3.34
N ALA A 123 -10.21 -9.86 2.65
CA ALA A 123 -10.94 -11.03 2.12
C ALA A 123 -12.05 -10.74 1.09
N LYS A 124 -12.24 -9.48 0.67
CA LYS A 124 -13.16 -9.10 -0.41
C LYS A 124 -12.44 -9.06 -1.74
N GLU A 125 -12.99 -9.75 -2.75
CA GLU A 125 -12.47 -9.70 -4.11
C GLU A 125 -12.72 -8.33 -4.76
N MET A 126 -11.69 -7.84 -5.45
CA MET A 126 -11.69 -6.54 -6.10
C MET A 126 -11.72 -6.69 -7.62
N ASP A 127 -12.30 -5.69 -8.28
CA ASP A 127 -12.31 -5.58 -9.73
C ASP A 127 -10.91 -5.23 -10.24
N ILE A 128 -10.20 -6.24 -10.77
CA ILE A 128 -8.82 -6.12 -11.25
C ILE A 128 -8.66 -5.14 -12.41
N SER A 129 -9.73 -4.80 -13.14
CA SER A 129 -9.68 -3.79 -14.20
C SER A 129 -9.48 -2.37 -13.66
N LYS A 130 -9.94 -2.11 -12.43
CA LYS A 130 -9.78 -0.84 -11.71
C LYS A 130 -8.46 -0.75 -10.96
N TYR A 131 -7.90 -1.91 -10.59
CA TYR A 131 -6.70 -2.02 -9.79
C TYR A 131 -5.64 -2.91 -10.48
N PRO A 132 -5.16 -2.52 -11.68
CA PRO A 132 -4.29 -3.39 -12.48
C PRO A 132 -2.88 -3.56 -11.91
N ASN A 133 -2.41 -2.59 -11.12
CA ASN A 133 -1.01 -2.54 -10.62
C ASN A 133 -0.86 -1.97 -9.20
N SER A 134 -1.93 -1.44 -8.61
CA SER A 134 -1.88 -0.83 -7.29
C SER A 134 -3.25 -0.75 -6.65
N TYR A 135 -3.27 -0.65 -5.33
CA TYR A 135 -4.45 -0.40 -4.52
C TYR A 135 -4.13 0.67 -3.47
N THR A 136 -5.02 1.64 -3.29
CA THR A 136 -4.86 2.69 -2.27
C THR A 136 -5.89 2.52 -1.16
N PHE A 137 -5.42 2.23 0.04
CA PHE A 137 -6.20 2.39 1.25
C PHE A 137 -6.36 3.88 1.54
N THR A 138 -7.59 4.33 1.77
CA THR A 138 -7.89 5.72 2.12
C THR A 138 -8.50 5.80 3.50
N ASN A 139 -8.14 6.83 4.26
CA ASN A 139 -8.66 7.10 5.59
C ASN A 139 -8.66 5.84 6.47
N LEU A 140 -7.47 5.26 6.67
CA LEU A 140 -7.28 4.03 7.41
C LEU A 140 -7.97 4.09 8.78
N ASP A 141 -8.83 3.13 9.09
CA ASP A 141 -9.58 3.08 10.35
C ASP A 141 -9.31 1.80 11.17
N LYS A 142 -8.73 0.78 10.54
CA LYS A 142 -8.35 -0.51 11.14
C LYS A 142 -7.13 -1.11 10.43
N ASN A 143 -6.69 -2.27 10.92
CA ASN A 143 -5.71 -3.09 10.22
C ASN A 143 -6.33 -3.63 8.92
N HIS A 144 -5.50 -3.73 7.88
CA HIS A 144 -5.92 -4.24 6.58
C HIS A 144 -5.00 -5.33 6.06
N GLU A 145 -5.55 -6.13 5.17
CA GLU A 145 -4.80 -7.13 4.41
C GLU A 145 -5.08 -6.96 2.91
N ILE A 146 -4.04 -7.12 2.10
CA ILE A 146 -4.16 -7.23 0.65
C ILE A 146 -3.37 -8.44 0.16
N ALA A 147 -4.03 -9.29 -0.61
CA ALA A 147 -3.41 -10.42 -1.29
C ALA A 147 -3.58 -10.28 -2.80
N VAL A 148 -2.51 -10.54 -3.54
CA VAL A 148 -2.48 -10.46 -5.00
C VAL A 148 -2.03 -11.79 -5.57
N VAL A 149 -2.80 -12.33 -6.50
CA VAL A 149 -2.47 -13.59 -7.17
C VAL A 149 -2.29 -13.33 -8.65
N TYR A 150 -1.19 -13.84 -9.19
CA TYR A 150 -0.91 -13.87 -10.61
C TYR A 150 -0.97 -15.31 -11.12
N GLU A 151 -1.48 -15.48 -12.33
CA GLU A 151 -1.50 -16.75 -13.05
C GLU A 151 -0.71 -16.67 -14.35
N LEU A 152 -0.18 -17.80 -14.79
CA LEU A 152 0.62 -17.86 -16.00
C LEU A 152 -0.26 -17.48 -17.20
N HIS A 153 0.22 -16.59 -18.05
CA HIS A 153 -0.49 -16.17 -19.24
C HIS A 153 -0.52 -17.32 -20.25
N THR A 154 -1.68 -17.52 -20.88
CA THR A 154 -1.90 -18.54 -21.90
C THR A 154 -2.19 -17.87 -23.23
N TYR A 155 -1.54 -18.34 -24.28
CA TYR A 155 -1.73 -17.92 -25.67
C TYR A 155 -2.44 -19.03 -26.44
N THR A 156 -3.22 -18.64 -27.43
CA THR A 156 -3.84 -19.56 -28.40
C THR A 156 -3.27 -19.25 -29.78
N VAL A 157 -3.12 -20.27 -30.62
CA VAL A 157 -2.81 -20.07 -32.04
C VAL A 157 -4.12 -20.05 -32.82
N THR A 158 -4.28 -19.07 -33.70
CA THR A 158 -5.44 -18.96 -34.60
C THR A 158 -4.95 -18.89 -36.03
N TYR A 159 -5.56 -19.70 -36.90
CA TYR A 159 -5.33 -19.64 -38.33
C TYR A 159 -6.39 -18.77 -38.99
N ASP A 160 -5.95 -17.93 -39.93
CA ASP A 160 -6.81 -17.10 -40.77
C ASP A 160 -6.25 -17.14 -42.20
N TRP A 161 -7.11 -17.40 -43.18
CA TRP A 161 -6.74 -17.37 -44.59
C TRP A 161 -6.38 -15.97 -45.09
N GLY A 162 -6.80 -14.92 -44.37
CA GLY A 162 -6.65 -13.52 -44.79
C GLY A 162 -7.54 -13.15 -45.99
N GLY A 163 -8.47 -14.04 -46.38
CA GLY A 163 -9.34 -13.88 -47.54
C GLY A 163 -10.17 -15.14 -47.82
N ASP A 164 -10.71 -15.24 -49.04
CA ASP A 164 -11.49 -16.39 -49.46
C ASP A 164 -10.64 -17.66 -49.58
N ALA A 165 -11.27 -18.81 -49.37
CA ALA A 165 -10.69 -20.13 -49.57
C ALA A 165 -11.49 -20.93 -50.62
N PRO A 166 -10.86 -21.85 -51.36
CA PRO A 166 -11.57 -22.71 -52.30
C PRO A 166 -12.58 -23.62 -51.58
N GLU A 167 -13.64 -23.99 -52.29
CA GLU A 167 -14.73 -24.80 -51.75
C GLU A 167 -14.23 -26.12 -51.11
N GLY A 168 -14.80 -26.46 -49.95
CA GLY A 168 -14.43 -27.67 -49.21
C GLY A 168 -13.11 -27.59 -48.43
N LYS A 169 -12.42 -26.43 -48.40
CA LYS A 169 -11.25 -26.21 -47.55
C LYS A 169 -11.62 -25.48 -46.26
N ALA A 170 -11.48 -26.17 -45.13
CA ALA A 170 -11.63 -25.58 -43.82
C ALA A 170 -10.30 -25.01 -43.32
N VAL A 171 -10.37 -23.89 -42.60
CA VAL A 171 -9.22 -23.34 -41.87
C VAL A 171 -8.82 -24.30 -40.74
N PRO A 172 -7.53 -24.62 -40.56
CA PRO A 172 -7.10 -25.43 -39.44
C PRO A 172 -7.52 -24.81 -38.11
N LYS A 173 -7.83 -25.65 -37.13
CA LYS A 173 -8.16 -25.20 -35.78
C LYS A 173 -7.17 -25.79 -34.80
N ASP A 174 -6.45 -24.89 -34.13
CA ASP A 174 -5.65 -25.26 -32.98
C ASP A 174 -6.50 -25.22 -31.71
N THR A 175 -6.36 -26.23 -30.85
CA THR A 175 -7.02 -26.29 -29.53
C THR A 175 -6.01 -26.29 -28.39
N GLY A 176 -4.75 -25.97 -28.68
CA GLY A 176 -3.69 -25.90 -27.70
C GLY A 176 -3.77 -24.64 -26.84
N SER A 177 -3.08 -24.69 -25.70
CA SER A 177 -2.86 -23.57 -24.82
C SER A 177 -1.37 -23.48 -24.57
N TYR A 178 -0.77 -22.36 -24.95
CA TYR A 178 0.68 -22.15 -24.95
C TYR A 178 1.10 -21.13 -23.92
N HIS A 179 2.32 -21.26 -23.44
CA HIS A 179 2.98 -20.28 -22.60
C HIS A 179 4.08 -19.56 -23.38
N LYS A 180 4.53 -18.43 -22.85
CA LYS A 180 5.61 -17.65 -23.48
C LYS A 180 6.88 -18.52 -23.58
N GLY A 181 7.39 -18.68 -24.79
CA GLY A 181 8.59 -19.48 -25.08
C GLY A 181 8.31 -20.92 -25.49
N ASP A 182 7.06 -21.38 -25.43
CA ASP A 182 6.68 -22.69 -25.96
C ASP A 182 6.93 -22.77 -27.47
N ARG A 183 7.35 -23.96 -27.93
CA ARG A 183 7.46 -24.24 -29.36
C ARG A 183 6.13 -24.72 -29.89
N TYR A 184 5.72 -24.13 -31.00
CA TYR A 184 4.53 -24.53 -31.73
C TYR A 184 4.90 -25.14 -33.08
N THR A 185 4.24 -26.24 -33.45
CA THR A 185 4.35 -26.82 -34.79
C THR A 185 3.20 -26.31 -35.62
N VAL A 186 3.51 -25.48 -36.63
CA VAL A 186 2.52 -24.92 -37.55
C VAL A 186 1.83 -26.06 -38.33
N ASP A 187 0.53 -25.90 -38.57
CA ASP A 187 -0.25 -26.81 -39.39
C ASP A 187 0.42 -27.05 -40.74
N THR A 188 0.50 -28.32 -41.12
CA THR A 188 1.15 -28.74 -42.35
C THR A 188 0.18 -29.35 -43.35
N THR A 189 -1.13 -29.27 -43.07
CA THR A 189 -2.23 -29.71 -43.94
C THR A 189 -2.20 -28.94 -45.26
N TYR A 190 -1.86 -27.65 -45.20
CA TYR A 190 -1.64 -26.79 -46.36
C TYR A 190 -0.20 -26.27 -46.35
N LYS A 191 0.56 -26.55 -47.40
CA LYS A 191 1.94 -26.11 -47.54
C LYS A 191 2.01 -24.93 -48.49
N LYS A 192 2.97 -24.03 -48.25
CA LYS A 192 3.23 -22.92 -49.16
C LYS A 192 3.44 -23.43 -50.58
N ASN A 193 2.78 -22.77 -51.53
CA ASN A 193 2.69 -23.12 -52.95
C ASN A 193 1.82 -24.35 -53.28
N ASP A 194 1.10 -24.92 -52.32
CA ASP A 194 0.07 -25.91 -52.64
C ASP A 194 -0.98 -25.27 -53.56
N THR A 195 -1.35 -26.01 -54.61
CA THR A 195 -2.34 -25.53 -55.58
C THR A 195 -3.57 -26.42 -55.63
N VAL A 196 -4.74 -25.82 -55.81
CA VAL A 196 -6.00 -26.53 -55.95
C VAL A 196 -6.88 -25.85 -56.98
N LYS A 197 -7.56 -26.65 -57.81
CA LYS A 197 -8.59 -26.13 -58.72
C LYS A 197 -9.78 -25.64 -57.89
N GLY A 198 -10.28 -24.46 -58.22
CA GLY A 198 -11.46 -23.91 -57.57
C GLY A 198 -12.20 -22.96 -58.50
N GLU A 199 -13.34 -22.50 -58.03
CA GLU A 199 -14.19 -21.55 -58.74
C GLU A 199 -14.47 -20.35 -57.83
N LYS A 200 -14.41 -19.15 -58.40
CA LYS A 200 -14.81 -17.90 -57.73
C LYS A 200 -15.56 -17.05 -58.73
N ASP A 201 -16.72 -16.52 -58.33
CA ASP A 201 -17.57 -15.68 -59.18
C ASP A 201 -17.88 -16.30 -60.56
N GLY A 202 -18.11 -17.62 -60.60
CA GLY A 202 -18.40 -18.36 -61.85
C GLY A 202 -17.20 -18.65 -62.75
N LYS A 203 -15.97 -18.30 -62.32
CA LYS A 203 -14.73 -18.52 -63.10
C LYS A 203 -13.87 -19.59 -62.45
N LYS A 204 -13.58 -20.64 -63.23
CA LYS A 204 -12.65 -21.71 -62.84
C LYS A 204 -11.21 -21.24 -62.93
N GLY A 205 -10.41 -21.54 -61.93
CA GLY A 205 -9.00 -21.18 -61.85
C GLY A 205 -8.20 -22.07 -60.91
N MET A 206 -6.93 -21.71 -60.73
CA MET A 206 -6.04 -22.35 -59.76
C MET A 206 -5.83 -21.42 -58.57
N TRP A 207 -6.10 -21.92 -57.38
CA TRP A 207 -5.71 -21.26 -56.13
C TRP A 207 -4.30 -21.71 -55.77
N THR A 208 -3.49 -20.79 -55.23
CA THR A 208 -2.15 -21.10 -54.70
C THR A 208 -2.10 -20.62 -53.27
N PHE A 209 -1.77 -21.51 -52.33
CA PHE A 209 -1.66 -21.14 -50.93
C PHE A 209 -0.33 -20.46 -50.64
N SER A 210 -0.37 -19.25 -50.08
CA SER A 210 0.83 -18.43 -49.82
C SER A 210 1.66 -18.87 -48.61
N GLY A 211 1.12 -19.76 -47.76
CA GLY A 211 1.71 -20.21 -46.51
C GLY A 211 1.15 -19.49 -45.27
N TRP A 212 1.34 -20.10 -44.10
CA TRP A 212 1.07 -19.48 -42.80
C TRP A 212 2.24 -18.57 -42.39
N THR A 213 1.96 -17.50 -41.65
CA THR A 213 2.95 -16.53 -41.14
C THR A 213 2.84 -16.35 -39.63
#